data_AF-A0A430S9P9-F1
#
_entry.id   AF-A0A430S9P9-F1
#
_cell.length_a   1.000
_cell.length_b   1.000
_cell.length_c   1.000
_cell.angle_alpha   90.00
_cell.angle_beta   90.00
_cell.angle_gamma   90.00
#
_symmetry.space_group_name_H-M   'P 1'
#
loop_
_entity.id
_entity.type
_entity.pdbx_description
1 polymer ?
#
loop_
_entity_poly.entity_id
_entity_poly.type
_entity_poly.pdbx_seq_one_letter_code
_entity_poly.pdbx_strand_id
1 'polypeptide(L)' 'MLTALRIFFPFILSLGLTYAQYDLVVYGATPQGVTAAVAAAQEGLKVLLLEPGRGVGG' A
#
# COMPACT_ATOMS: atom_id res chain seq x y z
N MET A 1 -6.78 17.94 -32.52
CA MET A 1 -5.81 17.36 -31.56
C MET A 1 -5.63 18.21 -30.30
N LEU A 2 -5.29 19.50 -30.39
CA LEU A 2 -5.07 20.38 -29.22
C LEU A 2 -6.29 20.50 -28.27
N THR A 3 -7.51 20.53 -28.82
CA THR A 3 -8.75 20.69 -28.03
C THR A 3 -9.06 19.46 -27.18
N ALA A 4 -8.80 18.25 -27.69
CA ALA A 4 -8.99 17.01 -26.95
C ALA A 4 -8.02 16.93 -25.75
N LEU A 5 -6.76 17.35 -25.93
CA LEU A 5 -5.76 17.37 -24.87
C LEU A 5 -6.16 18.31 -23.71
N ARG A 6 -6.80 19.44 -24.01
CA ARG A 6 -7.28 20.40 -23.00
C ARG A 6 -8.42 19.85 -22.12
N ILE A 7 -9.19 18.90 -22.64
CA ILE A 7 -10.28 18.24 -21.90
C ILE A 7 -9.76 17.01 -21.17
N PHE A 8 -8.89 16.23 -21.81
CA PHE A 8 -8.31 15.02 -21.23
C PHE A 8 -7.34 15.29 -20.08
N PHE A 9 -6.55 16.37 -20.15
CA PHE A 9 -5.56 16.69 -19.13
C PHE A 9 -6.14 16.96 -17.72
N PRO A 10 -7.15 17.84 -17.55
CA PRO A 10 -7.78 18.02 -16.23
C PRO A 10 -8.59 16.79 -15.81
N PHE A 11 -9.14 16.02 -16.76
CA PHE A 11 -9.82 14.76 -16.46
C PHE A 11 -8.85 13.76 -15.81
N ILE A 12 -7.66 13.58 -16.38
CA ILE A 12 -6.61 12.73 -15.79
C ILE A 12 -6.12 13.26 -14.44
N LEU A 13 -5.93 14.58 -14.29
CA LEU A 13 -5.56 15.16 -13.00
C LEU A 13 -6.65 14.95 -11.92
N SER A 14 -7.91 14.91 -12.31
CA SER A 14 -9.04 14.68 -11.40
C SER A 14 -9.14 13.23 -10.91
N LEU A 15 -8.40 12.29 -11.52
CA LEU A 15 -8.40 10.87 -11.12
C LEU A 15 -7.76 10.58 -9.76
N GLY A 16 -7.33 11.61 -9.01
CA GLY A 16 -7.04 11.49 -7.58
C GLY A 16 -6.01 10.41 -7.25
N LEU A 17 -4.74 10.66 -7.58
CA LEU A 17 -3.64 9.81 -7.11
C LEU A 17 -3.45 10.00 -5.60
N THR A 18 -3.84 8.99 -4.81
CA THR A 18 -3.55 8.95 -3.38
C THR A 18 -2.41 7.97 -3.10
N TYR A 19 -1.48 8.39 -2.24
CA TYR A 19 -0.45 7.49 -1.74
C TYR A 19 -1.03 6.62 -0.63
N ALA A 20 -0.76 5.31 -0.69
CA ALA A 20 -1.13 4.43 0.40
C ALA A 20 -0.32 4.80 1.65
N GLN A 21 -0.98 5.38 2.64
CA GLN A 21 -0.40 5.57 3.98
C GLN A 21 -0.62 4.34 4.84
N TYR A 22 0.35 4.02 5.68
CA TYR A 22 0.33 2.91 6.64
C TYR A 22 0.89 3.42 7.97
N ASP A 23 0.34 2.94 9.07
CA ASP A 23 0.79 3.31 10.41
C ASP A 23 2.00 2.47 10.84
N LEU A 24 2.13 1.27 10.28
CA LEU A 24 3.24 0.34 10.54
C LEU A 24 3.61 -0.43 9.28
N VAL A 25 4.92 -0.57 9.05
CA VAL A 25 5.46 -1.50 8.05
C VAL A 25 6.23 -2.59 8.77
N VAL A 26 5.86 -3.86 8.52
CA VAL A 26 6.57 -5.03 8.99
C VAL A 26 7.31 -5.66 7.82
N TYR A 27 8.63 -5.68 7.88
CA TYR A 27 9.49 -6.27 6.85
C TYR A 27 9.90 -7.70 7.24
N GLY A 28 9.55 -8.66 6.38
CA GLY A 28 9.72 -10.10 6.58
C GLY A 28 8.40 -10.78 7.00
N ALA A 29 7.90 -11.68 6.17
CA ALA A 29 6.68 -12.45 6.42
C ALA A 29 6.96 -13.83 7.00
N THR A 30 7.95 -13.95 7.87
CA THR A 30 8.13 -15.11 8.76
C THR A 30 6.97 -15.18 9.77
N PRO A 31 6.77 -16.30 10.50
CA PRO A 31 5.72 -16.40 11.51
C PRO A 31 5.77 -15.28 12.56
N GLN A 32 6.97 -14.84 12.94
CA GLN A 32 7.15 -13.70 13.85
C GLN A 32 6.63 -12.39 13.24
N GLY A 33 7.00 -12.10 11.98
CA GLY A 33 6.55 -10.88 11.29
C GLY A 33 5.05 -10.88 11.05
N VAL A 34 4.47 -12.00 10.63
CA VAL A 34 3.02 -12.18 10.49
C VAL A 34 2.32 -11.95 11.83
N THR A 35 2.82 -12.54 12.91
CA THR A 35 2.23 -12.38 14.26
C THR A 35 2.25 -10.92 14.70
N ALA A 36 3.37 -10.22 14.50
CA ALA A 36 3.49 -8.80 14.83
C ALA A 36 2.54 -7.93 13.99
N ALA A 37 2.43 -8.19 12.69
CA ALA A 37 1.53 -7.45 11.81
C ALA A 37 0.06 -7.66 12.17
N VAL A 38 -0.33 -8.91 12.49
CA VAL A 38 -1.69 -9.24 12.91
C VAL A 38 -2.03 -8.60 14.25
N ALA A 39 -1.12 -8.63 15.23
CA ALA A 39 -1.33 -7.99 16.53
C ALA A 39 -1.53 -6.47 16.36
N ALA A 40 -0.67 -5.79 15.59
CA ALA A 40 -0.81 -4.37 15.33
C ALA A 40 -2.11 -4.02 14.58
N ALA A 41 -2.53 -4.84 13.62
CA ALA A 41 -3.80 -4.65 12.92
C ALA A 41 -5.01 -4.82 13.86
N GLN A 42 -4.94 -5.74 14.84
CA GLN A 42 -5.98 -5.90 15.87
C GLN A 42 -6.09 -4.69 16.79
N GLU A 43 -4.99 -3.97 17.01
CA GLU A 43 -4.96 -2.66 17.71
C GLU A 43 -5.41 -1.48 16.81
N GLY A 44 -5.89 -1.76 15.60
CA GLY A 44 -6.48 -0.77 14.69
C GLY A 44 -5.49 -0.06 13.77
N LEU A 45 -4.21 -0.46 13.74
CA LEU A 45 -3.24 0.13 12.82
C LEU A 45 -3.47 -0.36 11.39
N LYS A 46 -3.27 0.53 10.42
CA LYS A 46 -3.15 0.15 9.01
C LYS A 46 -1.75 -0.38 8.73
N VAL A 47 -1.61 -1.70 8.75
CA VAL A 47 -0.31 -2.38 8.63
C VAL A 47 0.00 -2.80 7.19
N LEU A 48 1.24 -2.58 6.76
CA LEU A 48 1.83 -3.19 5.57
C LEU A 48 2.78 -4.31 5.99
N LEU A 49 2.44 -5.56 5.70
CA LEU A 49 3.36 -6.70 5.81
C LEU A 49 4.06 -6.91 4.46
N LEU A 50 5.39 -6.83 4.44
CA LEU A 50 6.20 -6.92 3.23
C LEU A 50 7.11 -8.14 3.27
N GLU A 51 7.03 -8.99 2.26
CA GLU A 51 7.92 -10.14 2.06
C GLU A 51 8.89 -9.85 0.91
N PRO A 52 10.21 -9.74 1.15
CA PRO A 52 11.18 -9.47 0.09
C PRO A 52 11.44 -10.65 -0.84
N GLY A 53 11.17 -11.87 -0.40
CA GLY A 53 11.35 -13.09 -1.17
C GLY A 53 10.15 -13.45 -2.04
N ARG A 54 10.08 -14.72 -2.44
CA ARG A 54 8.99 -15.25 -3.29
C ARG A 54 7.86 -15.90 -2.49
N GLY A 55 7.99 -16.00 -1.17
CA GLY A 55 7.07 -16.74 -0.33
C GLY A 55 7.10 -16.29 1.11
N VAL A 56 5.97 -16.45 1.78
CA VAL A 56 5.78 -16.20 3.21
C VAL A 56 6.15 -17.44 4.04
N GLY A 57 6.38 -17.26 5.33
CA GLY A 57 6.70 -18.34 6.27
C GLY A 57 8.18 -18.42 6.67
N GLY A 58 9.05 -17.62 6.02
CA GLY A 58 10.49 -17.70 6.17
C GLY A 58 11.14 -18.74 5.27
#